data_AF-A0A7G9WA96-F1
#
_entry.id   AF-A0A7G9WA96-F1
#
_cell.length_a   1.000
_cell.length_b   1.000
_cell.length_c   1.000
_cell.angle_alpha   90.00
_cell.angle_beta   90.00
_cell.angle_gamma   90.00
#
_symmetry.space_group_name_H-M   'P 1'
#
loop_
_entity.id
_entity.type
_entity.pdbx_description
1 polymer ?
#
loop_
_entity_poly.entity_id
_entity_poly.type
_entity_poly.pdbx_seq_one_letter_code
_entity_poly.pdbx_strand_id
1 'polypeptide(L)'
;MIKPLNKHHKTKNPFYIFMFICFLIGFLFISLSINHFQFAKYRFDGYYSGDTNNYIQVTYFTDGSEPPSKSEIYIKLLEHVKNNEVQFSIWPFVSDYDVIYQGYRAIPEFLPPLKAGRHLTSEESLSDSKYAVVGKNVAEIGDKISLYDGSTFEVVGVLGLEYSYSIWDDIIIIPLHFMRNIDSSSNNEGVKVRLQGSSSIISNTSRDLGEYFQNLLPEGIIDVSHESPVKTDFHNFSLYLMGSIILIIVSCVNIINLTILSVYNRKKEFGIRLSLGATHAYLKKLISSDLYIVGLLSACTALLTQFIASNLFTFSQPIGVTPLHLVILLPLPFIFGFINTRLPLKVALNFEPSDIIKGNTSSNSFYQVDKTTKRIMIVQIFFSLLLFLYVFSLYEGMLKVETIGITVKDYYYLRDYILLVVGITLIGLIGTFSQSVIKRKNEFGIKIALGASPRDIVIGFYQEILIIFIEAAVYAFIPIFLLTLTGDFTIGLVTIIGTIVVVLILTAIVTTYPMYKVLKLEPAELMDK
;
A
#
# COMPACT_ATOMS: atom_id res chain seq x y z
N MET A 1 36.79 36.84 -7.40
CA MET A 1 36.97 35.38 -7.25
C MET A 1 37.16 35.06 -5.78
N ILE A 2 36.10 34.71 -5.06
CA ILE A 2 36.17 34.36 -3.64
C ILE A 2 36.47 32.85 -3.56
N LYS A 3 37.61 32.48 -2.99
CA LYS A 3 37.99 31.08 -2.71
C LYS A 3 36.89 30.41 -1.86
N PRO A 4 36.53 29.14 -2.13
CA PRO A 4 35.62 28.42 -1.27
C PRO A 4 36.31 28.17 0.08
N LEU A 5 35.76 28.76 1.14
CA LEU A 5 36.06 28.40 2.54
C LEU A 5 35.60 26.96 2.76
N ASN A 6 36.51 26.02 2.49
CA ASN A 6 36.29 24.60 2.65
C ASN A 6 37.31 24.10 3.68
N LYS A 7 36.95 24.11 4.96
CA LYS A 7 37.52 23.29 6.05
C LYS A 7 36.92 23.67 7.41
N HIS A 8 35.67 23.27 7.65
CA HIS A 8 35.24 22.91 9.00
C HIS A 8 34.36 21.66 8.89
N HIS A 9 34.89 20.57 9.45
CA HIS A 9 34.27 19.27 9.70
C HIS A 9 33.15 18.81 8.76
N LYS A 10 33.53 17.92 7.82
CA LYS A 10 32.65 16.87 7.26
C LYS A 10 32.19 15.92 8.39
N THR A 11 31.39 16.39 9.33
CA THR A 11 30.46 15.49 9.98
C THR A 11 29.37 15.25 8.93
N LYS A 12 29.19 14.01 8.48
CA LYS A 12 28.06 13.65 7.61
C LYS A 12 26.80 14.12 8.33
N ASN A 13 26.19 15.20 7.82
CA ASN A 13 25.12 15.85 8.53
C ASN A 13 23.91 14.88 8.56
N PRO A 14 23.50 14.37 9.74
CA PRO A 14 22.53 13.27 9.83
C PRO A 14 21.17 13.62 9.18
N PHE A 15 20.88 14.90 8.98
CA PHE A 15 19.67 15.36 8.29
C PHE A 15 19.53 14.83 6.87
N TYR A 16 20.62 14.72 6.09
CA TYR A 16 20.52 14.17 4.73
C TYR A 16 20.20 12.68 4.73
N ILE A 17 20.66 11.94 5.73
CA ILE A 17 20.33 10.52 5.92
C ILE A 17 18.84 10.39 6.27
N PHE A 18 18.34 11.21 7.20
CA PHE A 18 16.92 11.20 7.55
C PHE A 18 16.02 11.64 6.39
N MET A 19 16.43 12.66 5.61
CA MET A 19 15.70 13.06 4.40
C MET A 19 15.68 11.93 3.36
N PHE A 20 16.81 11.25 3.16
CA PHE A 20 16.90 10.09 2.28
C PHE A 20 15.96 8.98 2.74
N ILE A 21 15.94 8.63 4.03
CA ILE A 21 15.04 7.60 4.56
C ILE A 21 13.57 7.99 4.36
N CYS A 22 13.18 9.25 4.61
CA CYS A 22 11.82 9.71 4.39
C CYS A 22 11.39 9.60 2.91
N PHE A 23 12.25 10.02 1.98
CA PHE A 23 11.99 9.87 0.55
C PHE A 23 11.95 8.39 0.14
N LEU A 24 12.89 7.58 0.64
CA LEU A 24 12.99 6.15 0.31
C LEU A 24 11.74 5.41 0.74
N ILE A 25 11.28 5.58 1.99
CA ILE A 25 10.06 4.94 2.48
C ILE A 25 8.86 5.41 1.63
N GLY A 26 8.70 6.72 1.42
CA GLY A 26 7.61 7.25 0.59
C GLY A 26 7.58 6.67 -0.83
N PHE A 27 8.74 6.56 -1.49
CA PHE A 27 8.84 5.99 -2.84
C PHE A 27 8.62 4.48 -2.88
N LEU A 28 9.12 3.74 -1.88
CA LEU A 28 8.85 2.30 -1.75
C LEU A 28 7.35 2.02 -1.66
N PHE A 29 6.60 2.82 -0.89
CA PHE A 29 5.14 2.64 -0.78
C PHE A 29 4.39 2.93 -2.07
N ILE A 30 4.77 3.99 -2.79
CA ILE A 30 4.22 4.28 -4.11
C ILE A 30 4.49 3.11 -5.06
N SER A 31 5.73 2.62 -5.04
CA SER A 31 6.18 1.48 -5.85
C SER A 31 5.35 0.21 -5.56
N LEU A 32 5.17 -0.13 -4.28
CA LEU A 32 4.31 -1.25 -3.86
C LEU A 32 2.84 -1.05 -4.26
N SER A 33 2.32 0.18 -4.16
CA SER A 33 0.94 0.49 -4.57
C SER A 33 0.72 0.30 -6.06
N ILE A 34 1.72 0.63 -6.88
CA ILE A 34 1.69 0.38 -8.33
C ILE A 34 1.63 -1.12 -8.59
N ASN A 35 2.39 -1.94 -7.87
CA ASN A 35 2.29 -3.40 -8.00
C ASN A 35 0.91 -3.93 -7.61
N HIS A 36 0.33 -3.47 -6.50
CA HIS A 36 -1.02 -3.87 -6.12
C HIS A 36 -2.05 -3.46 -7.16
N PHE A 37 -1.92 -2.27 -7.75
CA PHE A 37 -2.77 -1.84 -8.86
C PHE A 37 -2.61 -2.75 -10.07
N GLN A 38 -1.37 -3.01 -10.49
CA GLN A 38 -1.06 -3.84 -11.64
C GLN A 38 -1.52 -5.28 -11.42
N PHE A 39 -1.40 -5.80 -10.20
CA PHE A 39 -1.89 -7.12 -9.85
C PHE A 39 -3.41 -7.19 -9.83
N ALA A 40 -4.09 -6.24 -9.20
CA ALA A 40 -5.56 -6.17 -9.19
C ALA A 40 -6.10 -6.06 -10.62
N LYS A 41 -5.48 -5.21 -11.45
CA LYS A 41 -5.79 -5.10 -12.88
C LYS A 41 -5.48 -6.40 -13.62
N TYR A 42 -4.34 -7.03 -13.37
CA TYR A 42 -3.96 -8.29 -14.00
C TYR A 42 -4.92 -9.43 -13.64
N ARG A 43 -5.33 -9.56 -12.38
CA ARG A 43 -6.36 -10.53 -11.98
C ARG A 43 -7.72 -10.17 -12.55
N PHE A 44 -8.05 -8.89 -12.62
CA PHE A 44 -9.26 -8.46 -13.31
C PHE A 44 -9.23 -8.90 -14.77
N ASP A 45 -8.25 -8.44 -15.54
CA ASP A 45 -8.15 -8.74 -16.98
C ASP A 45 -7.91 -10.25 -17.25
N GLY A 46 -7.18 -10.92 -16.35
CA GLY A 46 -6.66 -12.28 -16.53
C GLY A 46 -7.47 -13.39 -15.87
N TYR A 47 -8.24 -13.15 -14.80
CA TYR A 47 -9.21 -14.12 -14.26
C TYR A 47 -10.65 -13.73 -14.59
N TYR A 48 -10.89 -12.43 -14.81
CA TYR A 48 -12.21 -11.81 -14.79
C TYR A 48 -12.45 -10.81 -15.96
N SER A 49 -12.34 -11.24 -17.21
CA SER A 49 -12.83 -10.48 -18.38
C SER A 49 -14.37 -10.38 -18.43
N GLY A 50 -14.97 -9.35 -17.83
CA GLY A 50 -16.43 -9.02 -17.95
C GLY A 50 -16.99 -8.13 -16.82
N ASP A 51 -18.28 -7.78 -16.87
CA ASP A 51 -18.95 -7.06 -15.76
C ASP A 51 -19.13 -8.00 -14.56
N THR A 52 -18.50 -7.65 -13.45
CA THR A 52 -18.45 -8.46 -12.24
C THR A 52 -19.57 -8.15 -11.24
N ASN A 53 -20.48 -7.25 -11.59
CA ASN A 53 -21.50 -6.78 -10.66
C ASN A 53 -22.65 -7.77 -10.41
N ASN A 54 -22.87 -8.73 -11.31
CA ASN A 54 -24.04 -9.61 -11.30
C ASN A 54 -23.68 -11.11 -11.40
N TYR A 55 -22.68 -11.58 -10.65
CA TYR A 55 -22.42 -13.01 -10.57
C TYR A 55 -22.18 -13.52 -9.16
N ILE A 56 -22.62 -14.76 -8.90
CA ILE A 56 -22.24 -15.55 -7.73
C ILE A 56 -21.41 -16.72 -8.21
N GLN A 57 -20.29 -16.97 -7.53
CA GLN A 57 -19.46 -18.13 -7.76
C GLN A 57 -19.64 -19.09 -6.60
N VAL A 58 -20.20 -20.26 -6.91
CA VAL A 58 -20.25 -21.40 -5.99
C VAL A 58 -19.06 -22.27 -6.33
N THR A 59 -18.13 -22.40 -5.39
CA THR A 59 -16.98 -23.30 -5.53
C THR A 59 -17.13 -24.41 -4.52
N TYR A 60 -17.09 -25.63 -5.01
CA TYR A 60 -17.17 -26.82 -4.17
C TYR A 60 -15.86 -27.58 -4.27
N PHE A 61 -15.27 -27.95 -3.13
CA PHE A 61 -14.04 -28.74 -3.06
C PHE A 61 -14.24 -29.99 -2.20
N THR A 62 -13.59 -31.10 -2.59
CA THR A 62 -13.50 -32.32 -1.79
C THR A 62 -12.27 -32.27 -0.88
N ASP A 63 -12.42 -32.56 0.41
CA ASP A 63 -11.30 -32.58 1.37
C ASP A 63 -10.65 -33.98 1.44
N GLY A 64 -10.20 -34.48 0.29
CA GLY A 64 -9.50 -35.76 0.18
C GLY A 64 -10.35 -37.03 0.39
N SER A 65 -11.66 -36.91 0.66
CA SER A 65 -12.66 -37.99 0.55
C SER A 65 -12.79 -38.44 -0.91
N GLU A 66 -13.01 -39.72 -1.18
CA GLU A 66 -13.22 -40.22 -2.57
C GLU A 66 -14.36 -39.43 -3.24
N PRO A 67 -14.08 -38.65 -4.31
CA PRO A 67 -15.13 -37.96 -5.04
C PRO A 67 -16.06 -39.00 -5.69
N PRO A 68 -17.37 -38.71 -5.86
CA PRO A 68 -18.26 -39.50 -6.69
C PRO A 68 -17.69 -39.57 -8.11
N SER A 69 -18.11 -40.58 -8.89
CA SER A 69 -17.60 -40.73 -10.25
C SER A 69 -17.87 -39.45 -11.07
N LYS A 70 -16.89 -39.05 -11.90
CA LYS A 70 -16.99 -37.85 -12.76
C LYS A 70 -18.23 -37.90 -13.67
N SER A 71 -18.64 -39.11 -14.05
CA SER A 71 -19.89 -39.38 -14.78
C SER A 71 -21.15 -39.03 -13.99
N GLU A 72 -21.18 -39.25 -12.67
CA GLU A 72 -22.30 -38.90 -11.80
C GLU A 72 -22.39 -37.38 -11.58
N ILE A 73 -21.24 -36.72 -11.35
CA ILE A 73 -21.15 -35.25 -11.26
C ILE A 73 -21.66 -34.62 -12.56
N TYR A 74 -21.20 -35.13 -13.72
CA TYR A 74 -21.61 -34.67 -15.04
C TYR A 74 -23.14 -34.79 -15.27
N ILE A 75 -23.72 -35.97 -15.01
CA ILE A 75 -25.16 -36.22 -15.22
C ILE A 75 -25.99 -35.26 -14.37
N LYS A 76 -25.62 -35.11 -13.09
CA LYS A 76 -26.35 -34.28 -12.12
C LYS A 76 -26.22 -32.78 -12.38
N LEU A 77 -25.06 -32.32 -12.86
CA LEU A 77 -24.88 -30.96 -13.33
C LEU A 77 -25.75 -30.66 -14.55
N LEU A 78 -25.80 -31.56 -15.54
CA LEU A 78 -26.65 -31.39 -16.71
C LEU A 78 -28.14 -31.30 -16.39
N GLU A 79 -28.62 -31.96 -15.33
CA GLU A 79 -29.99 -31.82 -14.86
C GLU A 79 -30.30 -30.40 -14.36
N HIS A 80 -29.33 -29.75 -13.70
CA HIS A 80 -29.48 -28.37 -13.20
C HIS A 80 -29.24 -27.30 -14.28
N VAL A 81 -28.41 -27.58 -15.29
CA VAL A 81 -28.17 -26.70 -16.46
C VAL A 81 -29.46 -26.53 -17.31
N LYS A 82 -30.48 -27.38 -17.12
CA LYS A 82 -31.75 -27.32 -17.86
C LYS A 82 -32.60 -26.06 -17.61
N ASN A 83 -32.29 -25.23 -16.60
CA ASN A 83 -33.03 -24.00 -16.31
C ASN A 83 -32.14 -22.74 -16.41
N ASN A 84 -32.20 -22.04 -17.57
CA ASN A 84 -31.67 -20.69 -17.88
C ASN A 84 -30.17 -20.36 -17.60
N GLU A 85 -29.78 -19.12 -17.91
CA GLU A 85 -28.45 -18.49 -18.17
C GLU A 85 -27.33 -18.76 -17.15
N VAL A 86 -26.79 -19.98 -17.11
CA VAL A 86 -25.71 -20.37 -16.18
C VAL A 86 -24.49 -20.91 -16.91
N GLN A 87 -23.31 -20.50 -16.45
CA GLN A 87 -22.00 -21.02 -16.88
C GLN A 87 -21.47 -22.02 -15.85
N PHE A 88 -21.05 -23.19 -16.33
CA PHE A 88 -20.44 -24.23 -15.50
C PHE A 88 -19.01 -24.50 -15.95
N SER A 89 -18.10 -24.59 -14.99
CA SER A 89 -16.71 -24.97 -15.24
C SER A 89 -16.23 -25.93 -14.16
N ILE A 90 -15.58 -27.01 -14.57
CA ILE A 90 -15.06 -28.03 -13.65
C ILE A 90 -13.55 -28.07 -13.82
N TRP A 91 -12.86 -28.03 -12.69
CA TRP A 91 -11.41 -27.91 -12.60
C TRP A 91 -10.83 -29.20 -11.99
N PRO A 92 -10.51 -30.20 -12.82
CA PRO A 92 -9.67 -31.33 -12.41
C PRO A 92 -8.18 -31.00 -12.59
N PHE A 93 -7.37 -31.42 -11.62
CA PHE A 93 -5.91 -31.40 -11.74
C PHE A 93 -5.41 -32.63 -12.50
N VAL A 94 -4.75 -32.44 -13.64
CA VAL A 94 -4.05 -33.50 -14.40
C VAL A 94 -2.57 -33.14 -14.52
N SER A 95 -1.68 -34.14 -14.52
CA SER A 95 -0.25 -33.99 -14.20
C SER A 95 0.63 -33.21 -15.18
N ASP A 96 0.19 -32.90 -16.40
CA ASP A 96 0.99 -32.08 -17.35
C ASP A 96 0.36 -30.71 -17.69
N TYR A 97 -0.97 -30.57 -17.62
CA TYR A 97 -1.72 -29.32 -17.85
C TYR A 97 -3.07 -29.37 -17.12
N ASP A 98 -3.59 -28.21 -16.70
CA ASP A 98 -4.93 -28.12 -16.13
C ASP A 98 -5.98 -28.19 -17.25
N VAL A 99 -6.72 -29.30 -17.31
CA VAL A 99 -7.80 -29.51 -18.29
C VAL A 99 -9.11 -29.08 -17.68
N ILE A 100 -9.71 -28.00 -18.18
CA ILE A 100 -10.99 -27.48 -17.72
C ILE A 100 -12.11 -28.00 -18.63
N TYR A 101 -13.08 -28.68 -18.02
CA TYR A 101 -14.32 -29.06 -18.68
C TYR A 101 -15.31 -27.90 -18.53
N GLN A 102 -15.64 -27.27 -19.64
CA GLN A 102 -16.50 -26.08 -19.65
C GLN A 102 -17.77 -26.32 -20.44
N GLY A 103 -18.90 -25.91 -19.87
CA GLY A 103 -20.21 -25.97 -20.50
C GLY A 103 -21.04 -24.74 -20.16
N TYR A 104 -21.70 -24.16 -21.16
CA TYR A 104 -22.63 -23.05 -20.95
C TYR A 104 -23.74 -23.06 -21.98
N ARG A 105 -24.92 -22.57 -21.59
CA ARG A 105 -26.11 -22.55 -22.44
C ARG A 105 -26.28 -21.25 -23.22
N ALA A 106 -25.93 -20.14 -22.60
CA ALA A 106 -25.74 -18.86 -23.26
C ALA A 106 -24.25 -18.50 -23.15
N ILE A 107 -23.67 -17.93 -24.21
CA ILE A 107 -22.31 -17.41 -24.16
C ILE A 107 -22.31 -16.33 -23.07
N PRO A 108 -21.60 -16.56 -21.95
CA PRO A 108 -21.57 -15.58 -20.89
C PRO A 108 -20.87 -14.33 -21.41
N GLU A 109 -21.25 -13.15 -20.90
CA GLU A 109 -20.47 -11.91 -21.09
C GLU A 109 -19.02 -12.06 -20.59
N PHE A 110 -18.79 -13.13 -19.85
CA PHE A 110 -17.58 -13.51 -19.17
C PHE A 110 -16.89 -14.71 -19.85
N LEU A 111 -15.88 -14.46 -20.66
CA LEU A 111 -15.03 -15.53 -21.23
C LEU A 111 -13.56 -15.19 -21.05
N PRO A 112 -12.69 -16.18 -20.76
CA PRO A 112 -11.25 -15.94 -20.62
C PRO A 112 -10.68 -15.06 -21.73
N PRO A 113 -9.69 -14.19 -21.47
CA PRO A 113 -9.18 -13.29 -22.49
C PRO A 113 -8.62 -14.08 -23.68
N LEU A 114 -9.15 -13.78 -24.86
CA LEU A 114 -8.76 -14.44 -26.09
C LEU A 114 -7.61 -13.68 -26.75
N LYS A 115 -6.47 -14.35 -26.94
CA LYS A 115 -5.34 -13.83 -27.71
C LYS A 115 -5.60 -13.94 -29.21
N ALA A 116 -6.20 -15.05 -29.65
CA ALA A 116 -6.52 -15.30 -31.05
C ALA A 116 -7.63 -16.36 -31.20
N GLY A 117 -8.37 -16.33 -32.32
CA GLY A 117 -9.39 -17.35 -32.66
C GLY A 117 -10.79 -17.04 -32.11
N ARG A 118 -11.44 -18.05 -31.52
CA ARG A 118 -12.74 -17.90 -30.85
C ARG A 118 -12.88 -18.84 -29.66
N HIS A 119 -13.86 -18.56 -28.80
CA HIS A 119 -14.28 -19.52 -27.78
C HIS A 119 -15.10 -20.67 -28.40
N LEU A 120 -15.34 -21.73 -27.61
CA LEU A 120 -16.36 -22.72 -27.92
C LEU A 120 -17.72 -22.03 -28.12
N THR A 121 -18.67 -22.65 -28.80
CA THR A 121 -20.06 -22.17 -28.76
C THR A 121 -20.84 -22.91 -27.67
N SER A 122 -22.04 -22.43 -27.32
CA SER A 122 -22.90 -23.12 -26.35
C SER A 122 -23.17 -24.58 -26.78
N GLU A 123 -23.45 -24.80 -28.07
CA GLU A 123 -23.70 -26.13 -28.64
C GLU A 123 -22.44 -27.00 -28.56
N GLU A 124 -21.29 -26.47 -29.00
CA GLU A 124 -20.00 -27.19 -28.96
C GLU A 124 -19.57 -27.53 -27.54
N SER A 125 -19.87 -26.69 -26.54
CA SER A 125 -19.48 -26.91 -25.15
C SER A 125 -20.26 -28.02 -24.45
N LEU A 126 -21.42 -28.41 -25.00
CA LEU A 126 -22.33 -29.41 -24.42
C LEU A 126 -22.45 -30.69 -25.28
N SER A 127 -21.92 -30.68 -26.50
CA SER A 127 -21.91 -31.81 -27.44
C SER A 127 -20.59 -32.60 -27.40
N ASP A 128 -20.48 -33.63 -28.23
CA ASP A 128 -19.27 -34.41 -28.50
C ASP A 128 -18.30 -33.72 -29.50
N SER A 129 -18.41 -32.40 -29.67
CA SER A 129 -17.55 -31.61 -30.54
C SER A 129 -16.08 -31.73 -30.13
N LYS A 130 -15.20 -32.03 -31.08
CA LYS A 130 -13.75 -32.18 -30.86
C LYS A 130 -12.98 -30.87 -31.05
N TYR A 131 -13.48 -29.80 -30.44
CA TYR A 131 -12.83 -28.50 -30.44
C TYR A 131 -12.28 -28.17 -29.06
N ALA A 132 -11.11 -27.56 -29.00
CA ALA A 132 -10.49 -27.11 -27.77
C ALA A 132 -10.08 -25.64 -27.87
N VAL A 133 -10.07 -24.98 -26.72
CA VAL A 133 -9.54 -23.64 -26.54
C VAL A 133 -8.39 -23.73 -25.55
N VAL A 134 -7.19 -23.33 -25.93
CA VAL A 134 -5.97 -23.64 -25.17
C VAL A 134 -5.25 -22.37 -24.74
N GLY A 135 -4.40 -22.47 -23.73
CA GLY A 135 -3.49 -21.41 -23.35
C GLY A 135 -2.39 -21.17 -24.37
N LYS A 136 -1.89 -19.93 -24.44
CA LYS A 136 -0.83 -19.55 -25.39
C LYS A 136 0.50 -20.29 -25.22
N ASN A 137 0.74 -20.99 -24.10
CA ASN A 137 1.94 -21.81 -23.92
C ASN A 137 1.69 -23.29 -24.29
N VAL A 138 0.44 -23.67 -24.59
CA VAL A 138 0.06 -25.05 -24.88
C VAL A 138 0.17 -25.36 -26.38
N ALA A 139 -0.56 -24.62 -27.23
CA ALA A 139 -0.58 -24.83 -28.68
C ALA A 139 -1.07 -23.58 -29.45
N GLU A 140 -0.92 -23.57 -30.77
CA GLU A 140 -1.42 -22.51 -31.65
C GLU A 140 -2.76 -22.89 -32.31
N ILE A 141 -3.42 -21.91 -32.96
CA ILE A 141 -4.70 -22.15 -33.64
C ILE A 141 -4.49 -23.10 -34.82
N GLY A 142 -5.37 -24.10 -34.93
CA GLY A 142 -5.32 -25.12 -35.97
C GLY A 142 -4.48 -26.34 -35.60
N ASP A 143 -3.75 -26.30 -34.49
CA ASP A 143 -3.07 -27.48 -33.97
C ASP A 143 -4.07 -28.53 -33.48
N LYS A 144 -3.61 -29.78 -33.43
CA LYS A 144 -4.36 -30.89 -32.81
C LYS A 144 -3.69 -31.30 -31.53
N ILE A 145 -4.41 -31.18 -30.42
CA ILE A 145 -3.96 -31.65 -29.11
C ILE A 145 -4.52 -33.04 -28.85
N SER A 146 -3.71 -33.91 -28.23
CA SER A 146 -4.13 -35.25 -27.82
C SER A 146 -4.11 -35.32 -26.29
N LEU A 147 -5.23 -35.71 -25.68
CA LEU A 147 -5.30 -35.95 -24.24
C LEU A 147 -4.87 -37.38 -23.89
N TYR A 148 -4.64 -37.66 -22.61
CA TYR A 148 -4.17 -38.97 -22.12
C TYR A 148 -5.13 -40.12 -22.39
N ASP A 149 -6.42 -39.84 -22.58
CA ASP A 149 -7.45 -40.81 -22.95
C ASP A 149 -7.42 -41.17 -24.45
N GLY A 150 -6.49 -40.59 -25.23
CA GLY A 150 -6.36 -40.78 -26.67
C GLY A 150 -7.35 -39.95 -27.50
N SER A 151 -8.17 -39.11 -26.86
CA SER A 151 -9.04 -38.17 -27.57
C SER A 151 -8.22 -37.02 -28.19
N THR A 152 -8.59 -36.63 -29.41
CA THR A 152 -7.91 -35.57 -30.16
C THR A 152 -8.86 -34.40 -30.39
N PHE A 153 -8.38 -33.19 -30.13
CA PHE A 153 -9.14 -31.95 -30.29
C PHE A 153 -8.41 -30.98 -31.22
N GLU A 154 -9.16 -30.28 -32.06
CA GLU A 154 -8.66 -29.19 -32.89
C GLU A 154 -8.74 -27.86 -32.12
N VAL A 155 -7.65 -27.11 -32.11
CA VAL A 155 -7.55 -25.84 -31.40
C VAL A 155 -8.23 -24.73 -32.21
N VAL A 156 -9.34 -24.20 -31.68
CA VAL A 156 -10.13 -23.13 -32.32
C VAL A 156 -9.88 -21.75 -31.71
N GLY A 157 -9.21 -21.70 -30.55
CA GLY A 157 -8.90 -20.47 -29.85
C GLY A 157 -7.70 -20.60 -28.93
N VAL A 158 -6.98 -19.49 -28.77
CA VAL A 158 -5.83 -19.37 -27.87
C VAL A 158 -6.11 -18.29 -26.83
N LEU A 159 -6.01 -18.67 -25.56
CA LEU A 159 -6.22 -17.83 -24.39
C LEU A 159 -4.92 -17.20 -23.91
N GLY A 160 -5.08 -16.09 -23.21
CA GLY A 160 -4.02 -15.43 -22.47
C GLY A 160 -3.88 -13.96 -22.83
N LEU A 161 -3.16 -13.24 -21.98
CA LEU A 161 -2.87 -11.83 -22.21
C LEU A 161 -1.63 -11.68 -23.10
N GLU A 162 -1.64 -10.71 -23.99
CA GLU A 162 -0.57 -10.52 -25.00
C GLU A 162 0.81 -10.27 -24.35
N TYR A 163 0.85 -9.47 -23.27
CA TYR A 163 2.08 -9.01 -22.63
C TYR A 163 2.25 -9.50 -21.18
N SER A 164 1.43 -10.43 -20.71
CA SER A 164 1.48 -10.88 -19.30
C SER A 164 1.18 -12.36 -19.19
N TYR A 165 1.87 -13.04 -18.27
CA TYR A 165 1.52 -14.41 -17.93
C TYR A 165 0.14 -14.42 -17.31
N SER A 166 -0.80 -15.23 -17.79
CA SER A 166 -2.15 -15.43 -17.24
C SER A 166 -2.32 -16.86 -16.72
N ILE A 167 -3.26 -17.09 -15.79
CA ILE A 167 -3.59 -18.48 -15.38
C ILE A 167 -4.10 -19.33 -16.54
N TRP A 168 -4.62 -18.72 -17.61
CA TRP A 168 -5.08 -19.44 -18.79
C TRP A 168 -3.96 -19.87 -19.71
N ASP A 169 -2.71 -19.46 -19.47
CA ASP A 169 -1.61 -19.66 -20.40
C ASP A 169 -1.21 -21.13 -20.56
N ASP A 170 -1.45 -21.94 -19.52
CA ASP A 170 -1.10 -23.37 -19.44
C ASP A 170 -2.34 -24.28 -19.33
N ILE A 171 -3.53 -23.77 -19.68
CA ILE A 171 -4.82 -24.46 -19.52
C ILE A 171 -5.34 -25.01 -20.86
N ILE A 172 -6.04 -26.14 -20.81
CA ILE A 172 -6.81 -26.68 -21.94
C ILE A 172 -8.29 -26.64 -21.59
N ILE A 173 -9.11 -25.93 -22.36
CA ILE A 173 -10.57 -25.93 -22.22
C ILE A 173 -11.19 -26.84 -23.27
N ILE A 174 -11.98 -27.81 -22.82
CA ILE A 174 -12.73 -28.75 -23.68
C ILE A 174 -14.21 -28.83 -23.28
N PRO A 175 -15.07 -29.35 -24.18
CA PRO A 175 -16.49 -29.49 -23.89
C PRO A 175 -16.79 -30.37 -22.67
N LEU A 176 -17.78 -29.94 -21.89
CA LEU A 176 -18.23 -30.62 -20.69
C LEU A 176 -18.62 -32.09 -20.96
N HIS A 177 -19.09 -32.42 -22.17
CA HIS A 177 -19.49 -33.77 -22.56
C HIS A 177 -18.42 -34.84 -22.31
N PHE A 178 -17.15 -34.51 -22.52
CA PHE A 178 -16.05 -35.47 -22.39
C PHE A 178 -15.76 -35.86 -20.94
N MET A 179 -16.29 -35.13 -19.95
CA MET A 179 -16.18 -35.50 -18.54
C MET A 179 -16.81 -36.87 -18.25
N ARG A 180 -17.86 -37.25 -18.99
CA ARG A 180 -18.58 -38.52 -18.77
C ARG A 180 -17.69 -39.76 -18.90
N ASN A 181 -16.63 -39.67 -19.69
CA ASN A 181 -15.82 -40.82 -20.08
C ASN A 181 -14.55 -40.99 -19.23
N ILE A 182 -14.41 -40.23 -18.15
CA ILE A 182 -13.17 -40.16 -17.36
C ILE A 182 -13.43 -40.78 -15.99
N ASP A 183 -12.87 -41.96 -15.74
CA ASP A 183 -13.04 -42.72 -14.48
C ASP A 183 -11.91 -42.47 -13.45
N SER A 184 -11.11 -41.40 -13.57
CA SER A 184 -9.89 -41.25 -12.76
C SER A 184 -10.11 -40.64 -11.36
N SER A 185 -9.50 -41.33 -10.37
CA SER A 185 -9.44 -41.10 -8.92
C SER A 185 -8.57 -39.90 -8.48
N SER A 186 -8.78 -38.70 -9.04
CA SER A 186 -8.08 -37.51 -8.55
C SER A 186 -8.78 -36.95 -7.31
N ASN A 187 -8.12 -36.98 -6.15
CA ASN A 187 -8.70 -36.58 -4.86
C ASN A 187 -8.88 -35.06 -4.64
N ASN A 188 -8.49 -34.21 -5.60
CA ASN A 188 -8.60 -32.75 -5.49
C ASN A 188 -9.45 -32.22 -6.64
N GLU A 189 -10.77 -32.29 -6.48
CA GLU A 189 -11.71 -31.81 -7.50
C GLU A 189 -12.51 -30.60 -7.02
N GLY A 190 -12.51 -29.57 -7.87
CA GLY A 190 -13.27 -28.35 -7.68
C GLY A 190 -14.41 -28.22 -8.71
N VAL A 191 -15.66 -28.13 -8.26
CA VAL A 191 -16.78 -27.73 -9.15
C VAL A 191 -16.98 -26.23 -8.97
N LYS A 192 -16.84 -25.47 -10.06
CA LYS A 192 -17.07 -24.02 -10.07
C LYS A 192 -18.30 -23.69 -10.92
N VAL A 193 -19.36 -23.27 -10.24
CA VAL A 193 -20.58 -22.79 -10.89
C VAL A 193 -20.61 -21.27 -10.84
N ARG A 194 -20.85 -20.63 -11.98
CA ARG A 194 -21.00 -19.18 -12.06
C ARG A 194 -22.38 -18.84 -12.59
N LEU A 195 -23.15 -18.18 -11.74
CA LEU A 195 -24.53 -17.78 -12.02
C LEU A 195 -24.54 -16.32 -12.48
N GLN A 196 -25.30 -15.98 -13.53
CA GLN A 196 -25.53 -14.60 -13.99
C GLN A 196 -27.03 -14.29 -13.91
N GLY A 197 -27.42 -13.10 -13.41
CA GLY A 197 -28.83 -12.72 -13.30
C GLY A 197 -29.13 -11.55 -12.35
N SER A 198 -30.41 -11.36 -12.01
CA SER A 198 -30.85 -10.41 -10.97
C SER A 198 -30.43 -10.88 -9.57
N SER A 199 -29.98 -9.98 -8.68
CA SER A 199 -29.53 -10.30 -7.31
C SER A 199 -30.45 -11.27 -6.54
N SER A 200 -31.77 -11.15 -6.71
CA SER A 200 -32.78 -12.03 -6.09
C SER A 200 -32.81 -13.45 -6.66
N ILE A 201 -32.62 -13.60 -7.98
CA ILE A 201 -32.55 -14.89 -8.66
C ILE A 201 -31.25 -15.58 -8.28
N ILE A 202 -30.14 -14.82 -8.30
CA ILE A 202 -28.84 -15.41 -8.00
C ILE A 202 -28.77 -15.88 -6.54
N SER A 203 -29.31 -15.12 -5.57
CA SER A 203 -29.31 -15.54 -4.15
C SER A 203 -30.14 -16.79 -3.89
N ASN A 204 -31.28 -16.93 -4.57
CA ASN A 204 -32.13 -18.11 -4.42
C ASN A 204 -31.47 -19.32 -5.07
N THR A 205 -30.99 -19.18 -6.31
CA THR A 205 -30.30 -20.26 -7.04
C THR A 205 -28.99 -20.66 -6.35
N SER A 206 -28.24 -19.74 -5.76
CA SER A 206 -27.03 -20.08 -5.01
C SER A 206 -27.33 -20.89 -3.75
N ARG A 207 -28.44 -20.57 -3.05
CA ARG A 207 -28.89 -21.32 -1.89
C ARG A 207 -29.35 -22.71 -2.29
N ASP A 208 -30.14 -22.81 -3.35
CA ASP A 208 -30.65 -24.08 -3.87
C ASP A 208 -29.51 -24.98 -4.36
N LEU A 209 -28.51 -24.42 -5.06
CA LEU A 209 -27.30 -25.14 -5.46
C LEU A 209 -26.44 -25.53 -4.27
N GLY A 210 -26.30 -24.66 -3.27
CA GLY A 210 -25.56 -24.97 -2.03
C GLY A 210 -26.18 -26.16 -1.29
N GLU A 211 -27.50 -26.13 -1.05
CA GLU A 211 -28.23 -27.25 -0.46
C GLU A 211 -28.12 -28.52 -1.32
N TYR A 212 -28.19 -28.38 -2.65
CA TYR A 212 -28.05 -29.50 -3.57
C TYR A 212 -26.66 -30.15 -3.51
N PHE A 213 -25.58 -29.37 -3.60
CA PHE A 213 -24.22 -29.90 -3.52
C PHE A 213 -23.91 -30.49 -2.14
N GLN A 214 -24.48 -29.92 -1.07
CA GLN A 214 -24.33 -30.46 0.27
C GLN A 214 -25.02 -31.83 0.43
N ASN A 215 -26.19 -31.99 -0.18
CA ASN A 215 -26.89 -33.28 -0.21
C ASN A 215 -26.19 -34.30 -1.12
N LEU A 216 -25.63 -33.83 -2.24
CA LEU A 216 -24.93 -34.66 -3.19
C LEU A 216 -23.59 -35.15 -2.63
N LEU A 217 -22.92 -34.30 -1.85
CA LEU A 217 -21.57 -34.50 -1.37
C LEU A 217 -21.42 -34.01 0.07
N PRO A 218 -21.83 -34.82 1.06
CA PRO A 218 -21.93 -34.39 2.45
C PRO A 218 -20.57 -34.10 3.11
N GLU A 219 -19.46 -34.59 2.57
CA GLU A 219 -18.11 -34.41 3.14
C GLU A 219 -17.31 -33.25 2.54
N GLY A 220 -17.84 -32.51 1.56
CA GLY A 220 -17.09 -31.41 0.95
C GLY A 220 -17.30 -30.03 1.56
N ILE A 221 -16.39 -29.13 1.21
CA ILE A 221 -16.42 -27.73 1.59
C ILE A 221 -17.11 -26.95 0.45
N ILE A 222 -18.24 -26.34 0.76
CA ILE A 222 -18.94 -25.42 -0.15
C ILE A 222 -18.55 -23.99 0.22
N ASP A 223 -17.88 -23.30 -0.70
CA ASP A 223 -17.65 -21.88 -0.64
C ASP A 223 -18.61 -21.15 -1.59
N VAL A 224 -19.65 -20.54 -1.03
CA VAL A 224 -20.57 -19.66 -1.76
C VAL A 224 -20.08 -18.23 -1.64
N SER A 225 -19.29 -17.80 -2.62
CA SER A 225 -18.79 -16.43 -2.69
C SER A 225 -19.79 -15.51 -3.42
N HIS A 226 -20.43 -14.62 -2.66
CA HIS A 226 -21.32 -13.57 -3.18
C HIS A 226 -20.57 -12.36 -3.72
N GLU A 227 -19.32 -12.20 -3.32
CA GLU A 227 -18.45 -11.14 -3.81
C GLU A 227 -17.49 -11.69 -4.85
N SER A 228 -17.50 -11.06 -6.02
CA SER A 228 -16.45 -11.22 -7.02
C SER A 228 -15.09 -11.03 -6.35
N PRO A 229 -14.15 -11.99 -6.40
CA PRO A 229 -12.81 -11.82 -5.84
C PRO A 229 -12.08 -10.57 -6.38
N VAL A 230 -12.52 -10.07 -7.54
CA VAL A 230 -12.13 -8.77 -8.10
C VAL A 230 -12.51 -7.60 -7.18
N LYS A 231 -13.74 -7.55 -6.67
CA LYS A 231 -14.19 -6.46 -5.79
C LYS A 231 -13.34 -6.43 -4.52
N THR A 232 -12.99 -7.60 -4.01
CA THR A 232 -12.05 -7.75 -2.89
C THR A 232 -10.64 -7.29 -3.24
N ASP A 233 -10.10 -7.67 -4.40
CA ASP A 233 -8.77 -7.26 -4.86
C ASP A 233 -8.68 -5.73 -5.10
N PHE A 234 -9.73 -5.11 -5.68
CA PHE A 234 -9.81 -3.66 -5.82
C PHE A 234 -10.06 -2.93 -4.49
N HIS A 235 -10.83 -3.52 -3.57
CA HIS A 235 -10.98 -3.01 -2.21
C HIS A 235 -9.63 -3.00 -1.48
N ASN A 236 -8.89 -4.11 -1.54
CA ASN A 236 -7.54 -4.22 -0.99
C ASN A 236 -6.59 -3.19 -1.63
N PHE A 237 -6.61 -3.05 -2.95
CA PHE A 237 -5.87 -1.98 -3.64
C PHE A 237 -6.24 -0.58 -3.12
N SER A 238 -7.53 -0.30 -2.93
CA SER A 238 -8.00 1.00 -2.42
C SER A 238 -7.49 1.28 -1.01
N LEU A 239 -7.39 0.26 -0.14
CA LEU A 239 -6.79 0.38 1.19
C LEU A 239 -5.31 0.74 1.06
N TYR A 240 -4.52 -0.03 0.30
CA TYR A 240 -3.09 0.26 0.09
C TYR A 240 -2.86 1.66 -0.49
N LEU A 241 -3.70 2.11 -1.43
CA LEU A 241 -3.64 3.46 -1.99
C LEU A 241 -3.89 4.52 -0.91
N MET A 242 -4.90 4.32 -0.06
CA MET A 242 -5.20 5.23 1.06
C MET A 242 -4.02 5.33 2.03
N GLY A 243 -3.45 4.19 2.44
CA GLY A 243 -2.27 4.14 3.30
C GLY A 243 -1.07 4.87 2.69
N SER A 244 -0.82 4.67 1.40
CA SER A 244 0.25 5.35 0.67
C SER A 244 0.05 6.87 0.59
N ILE A 245 -1.17 7.34 0.38
CA ILE A 245 -1.47 8.79 0.39
C ILE A 245 -1.13 9.40 1.76
N ILE A 246 -1.56 8.77 2.86
CA ILE A 246 -1.26 9.25 4.22
C ILE A 246 0.26 9.26 4.45
N LEU A 247 0.95 8.19 4.05
CA LEU A 247 2.39 8.05 4.24
C LEU A 247 3.18 9.07 3.42
N ILE A 248 2.78 9.38 2.19
CA ILE A 248 3.37 10.44 1.37
C ILE A 248 3.22 11.80 2.07
N ILE A 249 2.06 12.08 2.66
CA ILE A 249 1.84 13.33 3.38
C ILE A 249 2.77 13.40 4.59
N VAL A 250 2.84 12.34 5.40
CA VAL A 250 3.80 12.26 6.53
C VAL A 250 5.24 12.47 6.04
N SER A 251 5.62 11.82 4.94
CA SER A 251 6.96 11.96 4.36
C SER A 251 7.26 13.40 3.96
N CYS A 252 6.30 14.10 3.34
CA CYS A 252 6.44 15.50 2.95
C CYS A 252 6.59 16.41 4.17
N VAL A 253 5.76 16.22 5.20
CA VAL A 253 5.86 17.01 6.44
C VAL A 253 7.22 16.77 7.10
N ASN A 254 7.70 15.52 7.16
CA ASN A 254 9.03 15.19 7.67
C ASN A 254 10.15 15.89 6.89
N ILE A 255 10.10 15.84 5.56
CA ILE A 255 11.11 16.48 4.70
C ILE A 255 11.11 17.99 4.93
N ILE A 256 9.94 18.62 5.03
CA ILE A 256 9.82 20.05 5.36
C ILE A 256 10.49 20.35 6.70
N ASN A 257 10.23 19.55 7.73
CA ASN A 257 10.80 19.73 9.08
C ASN A 257 12.31 19.61 9.08
N LEU A 258 12.84 18.57 8.45
CA LEU A 258 14.28 18.34 8.34
C LEU A 258 14.97 19.43 7.51
N THR A 259 14.30 19.94 6.47
CA THR A 259 14.84 21.01 5.63
C THR A 259 14.85 22.34 6.39
N ILE A 260 13.78 22.66 7.13
CA ILE A 260 13.74 23.84 7.99
C ILE A 260 14.86 23.75 9.04
N LEU A 261 15.02 22.59 9.67
CA LEU A 261 16.08 22.34 10.64
C LEU A 261 17.48 22.57 10.03
N SER A 262 17.71 22.07 8.81
CA SER A 262 18.95 22.32 8.05
C SER A 262 19.17 23.81 7.75
N VAL A 263 18.11 24.53 7.36
CA VAL A 263 18.14 25.98 7.12
C VAL A 263 18.51 26.76 8.39
N TYR A 264 17.96 26.39 9.55
CA TYR A 264 18.32 27.03 10.82
C TYR A 264 19.76 26.74 11.25
N ASN A 265 20.25 25.51 11.05
CA ASN A 265 21.65 25.19 11.34
C ASN A 265 22.63 25.95 10.44
N ARG A 266 22.18 26.38 9.26
CA ARG A 266 22.94 27.19 8.30
C ARG A 266 22.55 28.67 8.33
N LYS A 267 21.88 29.15 9.38
CA LYS A 267 21.35 30.53 9.47
C LYS A 267 22.42 31.60 9.19
N LYS A 268 23.64 31.44 9.71
CA LYS A 268 24.78 32.35 9.46
C LYS A 268 25.18 32.40 7.99
N GLU A 269 25.30 31.24 7.34
CA GLU A 269 25.64 31.12 5.91
C GLU A 269 24.59 31.82 5.04
N PHE A 270 23.31 31.61 5.33
CA PHE A 270 22.20 32.26 4.65
C PHE A 270 22.18 33.78 4.87
N GLY A 271 22.40 34.24 6.11
CA GLY A 271 22.47 35.67 6.44
C GLY A 271 23.60 36.41 5.74
N ILE A 272 24.81 35.82 5.71
CA ILE A 272 25.97 36.39 4.99
C ILE A 272 25.64 36.50 3.50
N ARG A 273 25.07 35.46 2.89
CA ARG A 273 24.71 35.48 1.46
C ARG A 273 23.65 36.52 1.13
N LEU A 274 22.63 36.66 1.98
CA LEU A 274 21.61 37.70 1.85
C LEU A 274 22.24 39.10 1.96
N SER A 275 23.16 39.32 2.89
CA SER A 275 23.88 40.60 3.00
C SER A 275 24.74 40.94 1.78
N LEU A 276 25.23 39.92 1.08
CA LEU A 276 25.98 40.05 -0.17
C LEU A 276 25.07 40.19 -1.41
N GLY A 277 23.75 40.29 -1.24
CA GLY A 277 22.79 40.50 -2.34
C GLY A 277 22.31 39.23 -3.03
N ALA A 278 22.35 38.06 -2.38
CA ALA A 278 21.83 36.82 -2.96
C ALA A 278 20.32 36.93 -3.27
N THR A 279 19.93 36.56 -4.48
CA THR A 279 18.53 36.61 -4.94
C THR A 279 17.67 35.48 -4.36
N HIS A 280 16.34 35.67 -4.34
CA HIS A 280 15.38 34.64 -3.98
C HIS A 280 15.53 33.36 -4.82
N ALA A 281 15.82 33.52 -6.13
CA ALA A 281 16.03 32.40 -7.04
C ALA A 281 17.29 31.59 -6.69
N TYR A 282 18.36 32.26 -6.26
CA TYR A 282 19.58 31.60 -5.82
C TYR A 282 19.35 30.73 -4.58
N LEU A 283 18.66 31.27 -3.58
CA LEU A 283 18.32 30.54 -2.34
C LEU A 283 17.38 29.36 -2.61
N LYS A 284 16.37 29.56 -3.45
CA LYS A 284 15.48 28.49 -3.90
C LYS A 284 16.27 27.38 -4.58
N LYS A 285 17.16 27.73 -5.52
CA LYS A 285 18.00 26.76 -6.24
C LYS A 285 18.83 25.93 -5.26
N LEU A 286 19.49 26.57 -4.30
CA LEU A 286 20.34 25.91 -3.30
C LEU A 286 19.56 24.91 -2.44
N ILE A 287 18.39 25.29 -1.93
CA ILE A 287 17.57 24.40 -1.09
C ILE A 287 16.97 23.27 -1.94
N SER A 288 16.45 23.60 -3.13
CA SER A 288 15.83 22.61 -4.00
C SER A 288 16.83 21.60 -4.58
N SER A 289 18.08 21.99 -4.84
CA SER A 289 19.10 21.06 -5.34
C SER A 289 19.42 19.96 -4.35
N ASP A 290 19.47 20.29 -3.05
CA ASP A 290 19.67 19.31 -1.99
C ASP A 290 18.53 18.27 -1.98
N LEU A 291 17.28 18.73 -2.15
CA LEU A 291 16.10 17.85 -2.18
C LEU A 291 16.04 17.01 -3.46
N TYR A 292 16.37 17.56 -4.63
CA TYR A 292 16.34 16.81 -5.89
C TYR A 292 17.38 15.70 -5.91
N ILE A 293 18.61 15.97 -5.43
CA ILE A 293 19.68 14.96 -5.39
C ILE A 293 19.30 13.82 -4.44
N VAL A 294 18.88 14.16 -3.22
CA VAL A 294 18.48 13.15 -2.22
C VAL A 294 17.25 12.37 -2.70
N GLY A 295 16.26 13.06 -3.28
CA GLY A 295 15.06 12.44 -3.82
C GLY A 295 15.36 11.48 -4.98
N LEU A 296 16.21 11.86 -5.94
CA LEU A 296 16.60 10.98 -7.04
C LEU A 296 17.35 9.73 -6.54
N LEU A 297 18.30 9.90 -5.62
CA LEU A 297 18.99 8.76 -5.01
C LEU A 297 18.00 7.84 -4.29
N SER A 298 17.02 8.40 -3.61
CA SER A 298 15.98 7.63 -2.91
C SER A 298 15.07 6.88 -3.87
N ALA A 299 14.69 7.49 -5.00
CA ALA A 299 13.87 6.83 -6.02
C ALA A 299 14.61 5.67 -6.69
N CYS A 300 15.88 5.87 -7.06
CA CYS A 300 16.71 4.80 -7.64
C CYS A 300 16.91 3.64 -6.65
N THR A 301 17.16 3.96 -5.37
CA THR A 301 17.33 2.93 -4.34
C THR A 301 16.02 2.23 -3.98
N ALA A 302 14.86 2.90 -4.05
CA ALA A 302 13.56 2.26 -3.91
C ALA A 302 13.33 1.22 -5.01
N LEU A 303 13.53 1.59 -6.28
CA LEU A 303 13.40 0.68 -7.42
C LEU A 303 14.40 -0.49 -7.35
N LEU A 304 15.64 -0.21 -6.96
CA LEU A 304 16.66 -1.25 -6.79
C LEU A 304 16.28 -2.23 -5.67
N THR A 305 15.76 -1.71 -4.54
CA THR A 305 15.31 -2.54 -3.42
C THR A 305 14.15 -3.43 -3.84
N GLN A 306 13.18 -2.89 -4.59
CA GLN A 306 12.06 -3.67 -5.14
C GLN A 306 12.54 -4.74 -6.12
N PHE A 307 13.44 -4.40 -7.04
CA PHE A 307 14.00 -5.34 -7.99
C PHE A 307 14.76 -6.48 -7.30
N ILE A 308 15.56 -6.17 -6.27
CA ILE A 308 16.24 -7.20 -5.49
C ILE A 308 15.21 -8.07 -4.76
N ALA A 309 14.21 -7.46 -4.11
CA ALA A 309 13.18 -8.20 -3.40
C ALA A 309 12.40 -9.14 -4.33
N SER A 310 12.08 -8.71 -5.56
CA SER A 310 11.33 -9.51 -6.54
C SER A 310 12.08 -10.75 -7.01
N ASN A 311 13.42 -10.72 -6.98
CA ASN A 311 14.26 -11.84 -7.40
C ASN A 311 14.67 -12.75 -6.23
N LEU A 312 14.80 -12.20 -5.02
CA LEU A 312 15.22 -12.97 -3.84
C LEU A 312 14.07 -13.72 -3.17
N PHE A 313 12.85 -13.20 -3.26
CA PHE A 313 11.71 -13.76 -2.59
C PHE A 313 10.64 -14.18 -3.59
N THR A 314 10.20 -15.44 -3.50
CA THR A 314 9.01 -15.92 -4.19
C THR A 314 7.78 -15.41 -3.46
N PHE A 315 7.41 -14.18 -3.74
CA PHE A 315 6.17 -13.60 -3.25
C PHE A 315 4.98 -14.25 -3.98
N SER A 316 3.88 -14.50 -3.26
CA SER A 316 2.60 -14.94 -3.86
C SER A 316 2.02 -13.93 -4.86
N GLN A 317 2.61 -12.73 -4.91
CA GLN A 317 2.21 -11.57 -5.67
C GLN A 317 3.44 -11.11 -6.49
N PRO A 318 3.33 -10.84 -7.80
CA PRO A 318 4.47 -10.38 -8.59
C PRO A 318 4.86 -8.94 -8.19
N ILE A 319 5.93 -8.79 -7.41
CA ILE A 319 6.47 -7.48 -6.96
C ILE A 319 7.52 -6.95 -7.95
N GLY A 320 7.23 -7.01 -9.26
CA GLY A 320 8.18 -6.66 -10.31
C GLY A 320 8.40 -5.15 -10.47
N VAL A 321 9.50 -4.74 -11.11
CA VAL A 321 9.66 -3.36 -11.58
C VAL A 321 9.20 -3.28 -13.04
N THR A 322 8.14 -2.53 -13.28
CA THR A 322 7.55 -2.34 -14.62
C THR A 322 7.85 -0.94 -15.18
N PRO A 323 7.72 -0.68 -16.50
CA PRO A 323 7.92 0.65 -17.06
C PRO A 323 7.04 1.73 -16.42
N LEU A 324 5.86 1.36 -15.92
CA LEU A 324 4.96 2.26 -15.19
C LEU A 324 5.62 2.84 -13.93
N HIS A 325 6.46 2.06 -13.24
CA HIS A 325 7.21 2.53 -12.08
C HIS A 325 8.18 3.65 -12.45
N LEU A 326 8.87 3.56 -13.60
CA LEU A 326 9.80 4.60 -14.04
C LEU A 326 9.07 5.89 -14.39
N VAL A 327 7.94 5.77 -15.10
CA VAL A 327 7.11 6.91 -15.49
C VAL A 327 6.54 7.65 -14.28
N ILE A 328 6.17 6.91 -13.22
CA ILE A 328 5.61 7.51 -12.00
C ILE A 328 6.69 7.98 -11.05
N LEU A 329 7.72 7.18 -10.74
CA LEU A 329 8.69 7.51 -9.68
C LEU A 329 9.74 8.54 -10.09
N LEU A 330 10.20 8.59 -11.34
CA LEU A 330 11.27 9.52 -11.74
C LEU A 330 10.86 11.00 -11.67
N PRO A 331 9.62 11.40 -12.00
CA PRO A 331 9.18 12.79 -11.85
C PRO A 331 8.95 13.22 -10.39
N LEU A 332 8.63 12.28 -9.48
CA LEU A 332 8.21 12.61 -8.11
C LEU A 332 9.24 13.37 -7.28
N PRO A 333 10.56 13.07 -7.32
CA PRO A 333 11.59 13.89 -6.66
C PRO A 333 11.53 15.36 -7.03
N PHE A 334 11.22 15.69 -8.29
CA PHE A 334 11.11 17.08 -8.75
C PHE A 334 9.82 17.72 -8.24
N ILE A 335 8.70 17.00 -8.31
CA ILE A 335 7.40 17.47 -7.81
C ILE A 335 7.47 17.73 -6.30
N PHE A 336 7.90 16.73 -5.52
CA PHE A 336 8.03 16.84 -4.08
C PHE A 336 9.12 17.83 -3.67
N GLY A 337 10.26 17.86 -4.35
CA GLY A 337 11.30 18.86 -4.08
C GLY A 337 10.78 20.28 -4.29
N PHE A 338 10.00 20.52 -5.34
CA PHE A 338 9.38 21.83 -5.60
C PHE A 338 8.35 22.19 -4.52
N ILE A 339 7.51 21.24 -4.10
CA ILE A 339 6.51 21.45 -3.05
C ILE A 339 7.18 21.71 -1.70
N ASN A 340 8.11 20.85 -1.30
CA ASN A 340 8.75 20.88 0.01
C ASN A 340 9.74 22.04 0.16
N THR A 341 10.23 22.65 -0.92
CA THR A 341 11.10 23.84 -0.85
C THR A 341 10.36 25.10 -0.41
N ARG A 342 9.04 25.20 -0.60
CA ARG A 342 8.30 26.47 -0.41
C ARG A 342 8.39 27.01 1.02
N LEU A 343 8.10 26.18 2.02
CA LEU A 343 8.12 26.59 3.43
C LEU A 343 9.55 26.87 3.95
N PRO A 344 10.55 25.99 3.75
CA PRO A 344 11.93 26.27 4.12
C PRO A 344 12.50 27.52 3.45
N LEU A 345 12.15 27.78 2.18
CA LEU A 345 12.57 29.00 1.49
C LEU A 345 11.99 30.24 2.16
N LYS A 346 10.68 30.24 2.51
CA LYS A 346 10.07 31.35 3.23
C LYS A 346 10.76 31.60 4.57
N VAL A 347 11.11 30.54 5.29
CA VAL A 347 11.88 30.64 6.54
C VAL A 347 13.27 31.25 6.31
N ALA A 348 13.98 30.81 5.26
CA ALA A 348 15.33 31.29 4.94
C ALA A 348 15.34 32.79 4.55
N LEU A 349 14.30 33.24 3.85
CA LEU A 349 14.18 34.63 3.39
C LEU A 349 13.84 35.61 4.52
N ASN A 350 13.24 35.14 5.60
CA ASN A 350 12.92 35.96 6.77
C ASN A 350 14.13 36.20 7.69
N PHE A 351 15.32 35.74 7.31
CA PHE A 351 16.53 35.99 8.08
C PHE A 351 17.06 37.40 7.80
N GLU A 352 16.78 38.34 8.72
CA GLU A 352 17.33 39.68 8.65
C GLU A 352 18.85 39.66 8.92
N PRO A 353 19.69 40.17 8.00
CA PRO A 353 21.13 40.21 8.21
C PRO A 353 21.52 41.07 9.42
N SER A 354 20.75 42.12 9.71
CA SER A 354 20.89 42.98 10.87
C SER A 354 20.75 42.22 12.19
N ASP A 355 19.75 41.35 12.32
CA ASP A 355 19.49 40.57 13.54
C ASP A 355 20.57 39.49 13.78
N ILE A 356 21.10 38.95 12.69
CA ILE A 356 22.19 37.97 12.73
C ILE A 356 23.46 38.63 13.27
N ILE A 357 23.80 39.81 12.76
CA ILE A 357 25.05 40.53 13.09
C ILE A 357 24.94 41.27 14.43
N LYS A 358 23.81 41.91 14.75
CA LYS A 358 23.70 42.85 15.91
C LYS A 358 23.31 42.22 17.24
N GLY A 359 23.06 40.92 17.32
CA GLY A 359 22.63 40.35 18.62
C GLY A 359 21.13 40.44 18.88
N ASN A 360 20.49 41.51 18.43
CA ASN A 360 19.13 41.85 18.83
C ASN A 360 18.08 40.96 18.16
N THR A 361 17.32 40.24 18.99
CA THR A 361 16.03 39.69 18.61
C THR A 361 14.96 40.59 19.22
N SER A 362 14.14 41.22 18.38
CA SER A 362 12.93 41.92 18.78
C SER A 362 12.01 40.95 19.55
N SER A 363 12.05 41.09 20.87
CA SER A 363 11.29 40.29 21.82
C SER A 363 9.82 40.74 21.83
N ASN A 364 8.96 40.03 21.11
CA ASN A 364 7.51 40.17 21.28
C ASN A 364 6.80 38.80 21.20
N SER A 365 7.24 37.86 22.04
CA SER A 365 6.41 36.83 22.70
C SER A 365 7.31 36.00 23.61
N PHE A 366 7.52 36.49 24.83
CA PHE A 366 8.04 35.62 25.87
C PHE A 366 7.03 34.47 26.09
N TYR A 367 7.54 33.24 26.17
CA TYR A 367 6.84 32.01 26.61
C TYR A 367 6.12 31.11 25.60
N GLN A 368 6.15 31.34 24.27
CA GLN A 368 5.41 30.45 23.36
C GLN A 368 6.22 29.99 22.13
N VAL A 369 6.01 28.73 21.74
CA VAL A 369 6.43 28.19 20.44
C VAL A 369 5.90 29.10 19.35
N ASP A 370 6.81 29.61 18.49
CA ASP A 370 6.42 30.38 17.30
C ASP A 370 5.27 29.68 16.56
N LYS A 371 4.22 30.43 16.24
CA LYS A 371 2.98 29.98 15.61
C LYS A 371 3.22 29.06 14.42
N THR A 372 4.25 29.35 13.63
CA THR A 372 4.64 28.53 12.47
C THR A 372 5.11 27.14 12.88
N THR A 373 5.95 27.07 13.91
CA THR A 373 6.50 25.82 14.44
C THR A 373 5.41 25.01 15.15
N LYS A 374 4.53 25.69 15.93
CA LYS A 374 3.39 25.04 16.58
C LYS A 374 2.48 24.37 15.54
N ARG A 375 2.08 25.09 14.49
CA ARG A 375 1.23 24.54 13.41
C ARG A 375 1.85 23.32 12.74
N ILE A 376 3.14 23.37 12.45
CA ILE A 376 3.86 22.25 11.85
C ILE A 376 3.87 21.03 12.77
N MET A 377 4.08 21.22 14.08
CA MET A 377 4.03 20.14 15.06
C MET A 377 2.64 19.50 15.15
N ILE A 378 1.58 20.31 15.15
CA ILE A 378 0.19 19.81 15.13
C ILE A 378 -0.04 18.96 13.88
N VAL A 379 0.35 19.45 12.70
CA VAL A 379 0.19 18.71 11.43
C VAL A 379 0.97 17.39 11.45
N GLN A 380 2.20 17.39 11.96
CA GLN A 380 3.01 16.17 12.09
C GLN A 380 2.34 15.12 12.99
N ILE A 381 1.88 15.53 14.18
CA ILE A 381 1.26 14.63 15.14
C ILE A 381 -0.10 14.16 14.60
N PHE A 382 -0.88 15.04 14.00
CA PHE A 382 -2.17 14.71 13.37
C PHE A 382 -2.02 13.61 12.31
N PHE A 383 -1.11 13.76 11.34
CA PHE A 383 -0.91 12.74 10.32
C PHE A 383 -0.24 11.47 10.87
N SER A 384 0.57 11.57 11.93
CA SER A 384 1.09 10.39 12.63
C SER A 384 -0.05 9.59 13.30
N LEU A 385 -0.99 10.27 13.97
CA LEU A 385 -2.18 9.63 14.56
C LEU A 385 -3.03 8.95 13.49
N LEU A 386 -3.29 9.61 12.34
CA LEU A 386 -4.04 9.00 11.25
C LEU A 386 -3.34 7.76 10.67
N LEU A 387 -2.01 7.82 10.49
CA LEU A 387 -1.24 6.70 9.96
C LEU A 387 -1.26 5.49 10.91
N PHE A 388 -1.05 5.70 12.21
CA PHE A 388 -1.14 4.63 13.20
C PHE A 388 -2.54 4.05 13.31
N LEU A 389 -3.57 4.89 13.29
CA LEU A 389 -4.95 4.45 13.33
C LEU A 389 -5.30 3.60 12.10
N TYR A 390 -4.85 3.99 10.92
CA TYR A 390 -5.00 3.21 9.70
C TYR A 390 -4.35 1.82 9.84
N VAL A 391 -3.08 1.76 10.27
CA VAL A 391 -2.34 0.49 10.41
C VAL A 391 -2.97 -0.42 11.47
N PHE A 392 -3.38 0.14 12.60
CA PHE A 392 -3.95 -0.63 13.70
C PHE A 392 -5.36 -1.14 13.36
N SER A 393 -6.14 -0.36 12.59
CA SER A 393 -7.41 -0.82 12.02
C SER A 393 -7.23 -2.02 11.09
N LEU A 394 -6.21 -1.99 10.20
CA LEU A 394 -5.87 -3.14 9.36
C LEU A 394 -5.50 -4.37 10.20
N TYR A 395 -4.72 -4.16 11.26
CA TYR A 395 -4.31 -5.22 12.18
C TYR A 395 -5.49 -5.87 12.91
N GLU A 396 -6.40 -5.07 13.47
CA GLU A 396 -7.63 -5.59 14.07
C GLU A 396 -8.53 -6.31 13.05
N GLY A 397 -8.61 -5.79 11.81
CA GLY A 397 -9.33 -6.44 10.72
C GLY A 397 -8.82 -7.85 10.43
N MET A 398 -7.50 -8.02 10.39
CA MET A 398 -6.88 -9.33 10.13
C MET A 398 -7.03 -10.32 11.29
N LEU A 399 -6.96 -9.87 12.54
CA LEU A 399 -7.16 -10.74 13.71
C LEU A 399 -8.57 -11.37 13.74
N LYS A 400 -9.59 -10.67 13.23
CA LYS A 400 -10.96 -11.22 13.11
C LYS A 400 -11.06 -12.31 12.04
N VAL A 401 -10.19 -12.29 11.03
CA VAL A 401 -10.16 -13.28 9.95
C VAL A 401 -9.38 -14.54 10.37
N GLU A 402 -8.40 -14.42 11.27
CA GLU A 402 -7.61 -15.54 11.79
C GLU A 402 -8.45 -16.59 12.52
N THR A 403 -9.58 -16.20 13.14
CA THR A 403 -10.55 -17.13 13.72
C THR A 403 -11.22 -18.08 12.70
N ILE A 404 -11.00 -17.85 11.40
CA ILE A 404 -11.56 -18.63 10.27
C ILE A 404 -10.48 -19.47 9.56
N GLY A 405 -9.24 -19.51 10.07
CA GLY A 405 -8.22 -20.47 9.61
C GLY A 405 -7.42 -20.07 8.37
N ILE A 406 -7.23 -18.76 8.13
CA ILE A 406 -6.38 -18.25 7.03
C ILE A 406 -4.94 -17.99 7.51
N THR A 407 -3.99 -18.28 6.63
CA THR A 407 -2.52 -18.44 6.77
C THR A 407 -1.71 -17.36 7.50
N VAL A 408 -0.80 -17.82 8.37
CA VAL A 408 0.24 -17.10 9.15
C VAL A 408 1.13 -16.13 8.33
N LYS A 409 1.19 -16.24 6.99
CA LYS A 409 2.07 -15.42 6.14
C LYS A 409 1.67 -13.95 6.08
N ASP A 410 0.38 -13.62 6.13
CA ASP A 410 -0.08 -12.23 5.97
C ASP A 410 0.28 -11.35 7.17
N TYR A 411 0.41 -11.95 8.36
CA TYR A 411 0.78 -11.27 9.61
C TYR A 411 2.22 -10.73 9.61
N TYR A 412 3.15 -11.41 8.94
CA TYR A 412 4.56 -10.96 8.86
C TYR A 412 4.70 -9.68 8.03
N TYR A 413 3.95 -9.54 6.93
CA TYR A 413 3.96 -8.31 6.12
C TYR A 413 3.45 -7.11 6.91
N LEU A 414 2.41 -7.30 7.73
CA LEU A 414 1.84 -6.23 8.53
C LEU A 414 2.77 -5.78 9.67
N ARG A 415 3.50 -6.71 10.30
CA ARG A 415 4.56 -6.36 11.27
C ARG A 415 5.59 -5.43 10.66
N ASP A 416 6.09 -5.77 9.48
CA ASP A 416 7.14 -4.99 8.81
C ASP A 416 6.59 -3.60 8.38
N TYR A 417 5.31 -3.53 8.01
CA TYR A 417 4.60 -2.27 7.78
C TYR A 417 4.56 -1.37 9.02
N ILE A 418 4.23 -1.93 10.19
CA ILE A 418 4.21 -1.21 11.47
C ILE A 418 5.60 -0.65 11.79
N LEU A 419 6.67 -1.42 11.58
CA LEU A 419 8.04 -0.98 11.84
C LEU A 419 8.43 0.23 10.98
N LEU A 420 8.02 0.24 9.70
CA LEU A 420 8.25 1.39 8.81
C LEU A 420 7.46 2.63 9.26
N VAL A 421 6.22 2.46 9.69
CA VAL A 421 5.37 3.54 10.23
C VAL A 421 5.98 4.12 11.50
N VAL A 422 6.43 3.28 12.44
CA VAL A 422 7.15 3.74 13.63
C VAL A 422 8.40 4.51 13.23
N GLY A 423 9.20 3.98 12.30
CA GLY A 423 10.44 4.62 11.85
C GLY A 423 10.21 6.01 11.24
N ILE A 424 9.23 6.14 10.33
CA ILE A 424 8.95 7.43 9.68
C ILE A 424 8.36 8.45 10.66
N THR A 425 7.52 8.01 11.59
CA THR A 425 6.99 8.87 12.65
C THR A 425 8.09 9.34 13.59
N LEU A 426 9.00 8.46 14.01
CA LEU A 426 10.15 8.82 14.85
C LEU A 426 11.02 9.89 14.18
N ILE A 427 11.39 9.70 12.90
CA ILE A 427 12.19 10.68 12.15
C ILE A 427 11.47 12.04 12.08
N GLY A 428 10.17 12.03 11.81
CA GLY A 428 9.34 13.22 11.75
C GLY A 428 9.30 13.99 13.07
N LEU A 429 8.99 13.28 14.15
CA LEU A 429 8.95 13.83 15.51
C LEU A 429 10.32 14.39 15.91
N ILE A 430 11.41 13.64 15.67
CA ILE A 430 12.79 14.08 15.97
C ILE A 430 13.07 15.39 15.24
N GLY A 431 12.70 15.48 13.96
CA GLY A 431 12.84 16.69 13.15
C GLY A 431 12.08 17.88 13.75
N THR A 432 10.80 17.71 14.06
CA THR A 432 9.96 18.79 14.62
C THR A 432 10.44 19.28 15.98
N PHE A 433 10.79 18.37 16.89
CA PHE A 433 11.19 18.73 18.24
C PHE A 433 12.60 19.32 18.25
N SER A 434 13.52 18.79 17.44
CA SER A 434 14.84 19.39 17.25
C SER A 434 14.74 20.81 16.72
N GLN A 435 13.84 21.08 15.76
CA GLN A 435 13.58 22.43 15.29
C GLN A 435 13.04 23.34 16.41
N SER A 436 12.06 22.85 17.17
CA SER A 436 11.45 23.59 18.28
C SER A 436 12.47 23.96 19.36
N VAL A 437 13.42 23.06 19.65
CA VAL A 437 14.51 23.30 20.60
C VAL A 437 15.57 24.25 20.04
N ILE A 438 16.00 24.08 18.78
CA ILE A 438 17.02 24.94 18.17
C ILE A 438 16.56 26.40 18.07
N LYS A 439 15.29 26.65 17.74
CA LYS A 439 14.73 28.00 17.69
C LYS A 439 14.68 28.71 19.06
N ARG A 440 14.66 27.93 20.15
CA ARG A 440 14.43 28.42 21.52
C ARG A 440 15.65 28.30 22.42
N LYS A 441 16.84 28.01 21.86
CA LYS A 441 18.10 27.92 22.64
C LYS A 441 18.33 29.15 23.52
N ASN A 442 18.14 30.34 22.99
CA ASN A 442 18.32 31.59 23.74
C ASN A 442 17.35 31.70 24.91
N GLU A 443 16.09 31.29 24.74
CA GLU A 443 15.08 31.29 25.80
C GLU A 443 15.50 30.36 26.95
N PHE A 444 15.96 29.15 26.62
CA PHE A 444 16.47 28.21 27.61
C PHE A 444 17.73 28.75 28.30
N GLY A 445 18.65 29.36 27.55
CA GLY A 445 19.84 29.99 28.12
C GLY A 445 19.51 31.09 29.12
N ILE A 446 18.55 31.98 28.79
CA ILE A 446 18.10 33.05 29.70
C ILE A 446 17.49 32.46 30.98
N LYS A 447 16.65 31.43 30.86
CA LYS A 447 16.05 30.76 32.03
C LYS A 447 17.12 30.16 32.94
N ILE A 448 18.11 29.47 32.38
CA ILE A 448 19.20 28.88 33.16
C ILE A 448 20.05 29.99 33.81
N ALA A 449 20.35 31.08 33.10
CA ALA A 449 21.10 32.21 33.65
C ALA A 449 20.35 32.93 34.79
N LEU A 450 19.01 32.97 34.74
CA LEU A 450 18.15 33.50 35.80
C LEU A 450 17.97 32.52 36.98
N GLY A 451 18.60 31.34 36.94
CA GLY A 451 18.57 30.35 38.02
C GLY A 451 17.41 29.35 37.96
N ALA A 452 16.71 29.24 36.83
CA ALA A 452 15.67 28.21 36.68
C ALA A 452 16.29 26.81 36.74
N SER A 453 15.66 25.89 37.47
CA SER A 453 16.16 24.52 37.54
C SER A 453 15.98 23.81 36.19
N PRO A 454 16.89 22.88 35.81
CA PRO A 454 16.71 22.07 34.59
C PRO A 454 15.37 21.34 34.56
N ARG A 455 14.84 20.96 35.73
CA ARG A 455 13.55 20.30 35.88
C ARG A 455 12.39 21.19 35.44
N ASP A 456 12.39 22.46 35.82
CA ASP A 456 11.31 23.39 35.49
C ASP A 456 11.25 23.66 33.98
N ILE A 457 12.42 23.75 33.33
CA ILE A 457 12.55 23.91 31.88
C ILE A 457 11.97 22.69 31.16
N VAL A 458 12.31 21.49 31.62
CA VAL A 458 11.80 20.23 31.05
C VAL A 458 10.29 20.14 31.22
N ILE A 459 9.76 20.36 32.44
CA ILE A 459 8.32 20.27 32.71
C ILE A 459 7.54 21.25 31.82
N GLY A 460 7.97 22.51 31.74
CA GLY A 460 7.31 23.51 30.89
C GLY A 460 7.31 23.10 29.42
N PHE A 461 8.43 22.57 28.91
CA PHE A 461 8.52 22.08 27.54
C PHE A 461 7.56 20.91 27.28
N TYR A 462 7.47 19.95 28.20
CA TYR A 462 6.54 18.81 28.08
C TYR A 462 5.08 19.22 28.19
N GLN A 463 4.73 20.21 29.02
CA GLN A 463 3.37 20.75 29.11
C GLN A 463 2.91 21.36 27.79
N GLU A 464 3.77 22.16 27.14
CA GLU A 464 3.48 22.71 25.82
C GLU A 464 3.27 21.62 24.76
N ILE A 465 4.11 20.57 24.78
CA ILE A 465 3.98 19.44 23.85
C ILE A 465 2.69 18.69 24.08
N LEU A 466 2.31 18.48 25.34
CA LEU A 466 1.06 17.82 25.69
C LEU A 466 -0.15 18.59 25.15
N ILE A 467 -0.16 19.92 25.26
CA ILE A 467 -1.22 20.77 24.68
C ILE A 467 -1.27 20.62 23.16
N ILE A 468 -0.12 20.68 22.48
CA ILE A 468 -0.03 20.49 21.02
C ILE A 468 -0.54 19.11 20.61
N PHE A 469 -0.21 18.09 21.39
CA PHE A 469 -0.66 16.72 21.15
C PHE A 469 -2.18 16.59 21.31
N ILE A 470 -2.75 17.17 22.37
CA ILE A 470 -4.20 17.21 22.60
C ILE A 470 -4.90 17.93 21.44
N GLU A 471 -4.39 19.08 21.00
CA GLU A 471 -4.93 19.79 19.82
C GLU A 471 -4.92 18.88 18.58
N ALA A 472 -3.81 18.20 18.30
CA ALA A 472 -3.70 17.28 17.18
C ALA A 472 -4.64 16.08 17.28
N ALA A 473 -4.82 15.51 18.48
CA ALA A 473 -5.73 14.40 18.73
C ALA A 473 -7.20 14.80 18.55
N VAL A 474 -7.58 15.99 19.00
CA VAL A 474 -8.92 16.56 18.76
C VAL A 474 -9.16 16.74 17.27
N TYR A 475 -8.18 17.24 16.51
CA TYR A 475 -8.33 17.34 15.05
C TYR A 475 -8.41 15.97 14.37
N ALA A 476 -7.66 14.96 14.85
CA ALA A 476 -7.70 13.60 14.33
C ALA A 476 -9.07 12.93 14.52
N PHE A 477 -9.85 13.35 15.52
CA PHE A 477 -11.20 12.86 15.74
C PHE A 477 -12.17 13.19 14.59
N ILE A 478 -11.99 14.31 13.89
CA ILE A 478 -12.88 14.75 12.81
C ILE A 478 -12.96 13.72 11.67
N PRO A 479 -11.85 13.32 11.00
CA PRO A 479 -11.92 12.32 9.93
C PRO A 479 -12.36 10.94 10.45
N ILE A 480 -12.02 10.57 11.68
CA ILE A 480 -12.48 9.31 12.30
C ILE A 480 -14.01 9.32 12.41
N PHE A 481 -14.56 10.39 12.96
CA PHE A 481 -16.01 10.56 13.11
C PHE A 481 -16.73 10.55 11.75
N LEU A 482 -16.18 11.25 10.76
CA LEU A 482 -16.72 11.25 9.39
C LEU A 482 -16.72 9.85 8.75
N LEU A 483 -15.65 9.07 8.95
CA LEU A 483 -15.59 7.67 8.49
C LEU A 483 -16.60 6.77 9.22
N THR A 484 -16.89 7.07 10.48
CA THR A 484 -17.88 6.29 11.25
C THR A 484 -19.30 6.56 10.75
N LEU A 485 -19.57 7.77 10.24
CA LEU A 485 -20.87 8.15 9.69
C LEU A 485 -21.21 7.45 8.36
N THR A 486 -20.21 6.96 7.61
CA THR A 486 -20.47 6.25 6.35
C THR A 486 -20.96 4.82 6.58
N GLY A 487 -20.88 4.29 7.80
CA GLY A 487 -21.34 2.94 8.14
C GLY A 487 -20.38 1.81 7.73
N ASP A 488 -19.40 2.10 6.86
CA ASP A 488 -18.47 1.11 6.31
C ASP A 488 -17.28 0.79 7.24
N PHE A 489 -16.94 1.70 8.17
CA PHE A 489 -15.80 1.55 9.07
C PHE A 489 -16.21 1.68 10.54
N THR A 490 -16.03 0.60 11.31
CA THR A 490 -16.14 0.61 12.76
C THR A 490 -14.74 0.52 13.38
N ILE A 491 -14.21 1.66 13.81
CA ILE A 491 -12.93 1.71 14.51
C ILE A 491 -13.18 1.45 15.99
N GLY A 492 -12.58 0.40 16.54
CA GLY A 492 -12.73 0.05 17.95
C GLY A 492 -12.17 1.14 18.88
N LEU A 493 -12.81 1.33 20.05
CA LEU A 493 -12.31 2.25 21.09
C LEU A 493 -10.87 1.88 21.52
N VAL A 494 -10.57 0.57 21.59
CA VAL A 494 -9.23 0.06 21.89
C VAL A 494 -8.21 0.53 20.85
N THR A 495 -8.57 0.53 19.55
CA THR A 495 -7.73 1.05 18.48
C THR A 495 -7.42 2.53 18.63
N ILE A 496 -8.43 3.33 18.94
CA ILE A 496 -8.26 4.78 19.11
C ILE A 496 -7.36 5.06 20.31
N ILE A 497 -7.66 4.45 21.47
CA ILE A 497 -6.88 4.64 22.69
C ILE A 497 -5.43 4.14 22.49
N GLY A 498 -5.26 2.95 21.91
CA GLY A 498 -3.96 2.36 21.62
C GLY A 498 -3.11 3.27 20.73
N THR A 499 -3.70 3.82 19.67
CA THR A 499 -3.04 4.79 18.78
C THR A 499 -2.58 6.04 19.52
N ILE A 500 -3.46 6.65 20.31
CA ILE A 500 -3.15 7.86 21.09
C ILE A 500 -2.00 7.57 22.07
N VAL A 501 -2.07 6.46 22.80
CA VAL A 501 -1.05 6.08 23.79
C VAL A 501 0.30 5.82 23.11
N VAL A 502 0.33 5.07 22.01
CA VAL A 502 1.57 4.77 21.28
C VAL A 502 2.22 6.05 20.74
N VAL A 503 1.46 6.91 20.06
CA VAL A 503 2.03 8.15 19.50
C VAL A 503 2.45 9.12 20.62
N LEU A 504 1.75 9.15 21.76
CA LEU A 504 2.16 9.94 22.93
C LEU A 504 3.47 9.43 23.55
N ILE A 505 3.62 8.11 23.70
CA ILE A 505 4.85 7.48 24.20
C ILE A 505 6.02 7.78 23.24
N LEU A 506 5.83 7.57 21.93
CA LEU A 506 6.85 7.87 20.93
C LEU A 506 7.24 9.35 20.97
N THR A 507 6.26 10.24 21.13
CA THR A 507 6.49 11.67 21.30
C THR A 507 7.37 11.95 22.52
N ALA A 508 7.02 11.39 23.68
CA ALA A 508 7.77 11.61 24.92
C ALA A 508 9.21 11.06 24.86
N ILE A 509 9.40 9.89 24.25
CA ILE A 509 10.73 9.30 24.06
C ILE A 509 11.58 10.20 23.18
N VAL A 510 11.04 10.61 22.03
CA VAL A 510 11.76 11.42 21.05
C VAL A 510 12.12 12.81 21.58
N THR A 511 11.23 13.44 22.35
CA THR A 511 11.44 14.79 22.89
C THR A 511 12.56 14.86 23.92
N THR A 512 12.86 13.74 24.58
CA THR A 512 13.88 13.66 25.62
C THR A 512 15.28 13.97 25.08
N TYR A 513 15.63 13.46 23.90
CA TYR A 513 16.99 13.58 23.36
C TYR A 513 17.38 15.04 23.01
N PRO A 514 16.59 15.81 22.23
CA PRO A 514 16.91 17.21 21.94
C PRO A 514 17.00 18.08 23.20
N MET A 515 16.13 17.85 24.19
CA MET A 515 16.14 18.59 25.44
C MET A 515 17.37 18.28 26.29
N TYR A 516 17.70 16.99 26.44
CA TYR A 516 18.90 16.57 27.16
C TYR A 516 20.17 17.22 26.58
N LYS A 517 20.26 17.30 25.25
CA LYS A 517 21.39 17.92 24.56
C LYS A 517 21.53 19.41 24.88
N VAL A 518 20.41 20.13 25.02
CA VAL A 518 20.42 21.57 25.34
C VAL A 518 20.74 21.84 26.80
N LEU A 519 20.22 21.03 27.72
CA LEU A 519 20.44 21.22 29.17
C LEU A 519 21.87 20.95 29.62
N LYS A 520 22.67 20.29 28.78
CA LYS A 520 24.11 20.06 29.02
C LYS A 520 25.00 21.24 28.64
N LEU A 521 24.50 22.17 27.84
CA LEU A 521 25.28 23.31 27.36
C LEU A 521 25.31 24.38 28.45
N GLU A 522 26.45 25.07 28.56
CA GLU A 522 26.56 26.20 29.47
C GLU A 522 25.66 27.37 28.98
N PRO A 523 25.17 28.25 29.87
CA PRO A 523 24.35 29.40 29.46
C PRO A 523 25.05 30.25 28.41
N ALA A 524 26.37 30.41 28.54
CA ALA A 524 27.18 31.10 27.55
C ALA A 524 27.08 30.42 26.18
N GLU A 525 27.26 29.10 26.08
CA GLU A 525 27.14 28.34 24.82
C GLU A 525 25.73 28.32 24.23
N LEU A 526 24.69 28.43 25.07
CA LEU A 526 23.30 28.55 24.61
C LEU A 526 22.98 29.92 24.05
N MET A 527 23.68 30.95 24.53
CA MET A 527 23.57 32.34 24.06
C MET A 527 24.61 32.68 22.99
N ASP A 528 25.68 31.88 22.87
CA ASP A 528 26.73 32.08 21.89
C ASP A 528 26.20 31.73 20.50
N LYS A 529 26.22 32.75 19.65
CA LYS A 529 25.55 32.75 18.35
C LYS A 529 26.26 31.87 17.35
#